data_AF-A0A2H1J6W1-F1
#
_entry.id   AF-A0A2H1J6W1-F1
#
_cell.length_a   1.000
_cell.length_b   1.000
_cell.length_c   1.000
_cell.angle_alpha   90.00
_cell.angle_beta   90.00
_cell.angle_gamma   90.00
#
_symmetry.space_group_name_H-M   'P 1'
#
loop_
_entity.id
_entity.type
_entity.pdbx_description
1 polymer ?
#
loop_
_entity_poly.entity_id
_entity_poly.type
_entity_poly.pdbx_seq_one_letter_code
_entity_poly.pdbx_strand_id
1 'polypeptide(L)'
;MEIGPGDGAVTAELYRLGRELTLIELDETRLDHLEDTYPRAEVRHADILTTRLDRPVIVGNLPFHLTTAILRRLLRSGRWQRAILLTQWEVARKRAGIGGSTMMTAQWAPWFDFRLVTRVPADAFTPKPSVDGGILTIDRCPTGSIPAKARSDYQQFVRAVFTGRGRGMKGILSKMSITDHRSLQSTMDRNDIRGDTLPKDLTPDQWTGLFTELAGESDQTNAKKGSTMRNNKGKKNPITEAAPQTPLITGEVPIVGAQPATEKLQAPIPGTGPKAKSHDKGHLQAERGFMNQHQKPQQPQPRWNLPRR
;
A
#
# COMPACT_ATOMS: atom_id res chain seq x y z
N MET A 1 3.41 1.70 -21.17
CA MET A 1 2.58 2.92 -21.27
C MET A 1 3.34 4.02 -20.59
N GLU A 2 3.50 5.15 -21.26
CA GLU A 2 4.10 6.35 -20.70
C GLU A 2 3.01 7.38 -20.40
N ILE A 3 3.08 7.99 -19.21
CA ILE A 3 2.18 9.06 -18.76
C ILE A 3 2.92 10.39 -18.88
N GLY A 4 2.38 11.31 -19.67
CA GLY A 4 2.96 12.65 -19.86
C GLY A 4 4.34 12.57 -20.54
N PRO A 5 4.41 12.14 -21.80
CA PRO A 5 5.66 12.08 -22.55
C PRO A 5 6.36 13.45 -22.69
N GLY A 6 5.61 14.56 -22.64
CA GLY A 6 6.18 15.90 -22.78
C GLY A 6 6.85 16.08 -24.14
N ASP A 7 8.11 16.55 -24.15
CA ASP A 7 8.93 16.66 -25.38
C ASP A 7 9.60 15.32 -25.78
N GLY A 8 9.29 14.23 -25.09
CA GLY A 8 9.75 12.89 -25.44
C GLY A 8 11.13 12.51 -24.90
N ALA A 9 11.64 13.19 -23.88
CA ALA A 9 12.96 12.89 -23.29
C ALA A 9 13.10 11.44 -22.80
N VAL A 10 12.06 10.91 -22.14
CA VAL A 10 12.00 9.51 -21.70
C VAL A 10 11.47 8.62 -22.83
N THR A 11 10.50 9.13 -23.60
CA THR A 11 9.92 8.46 -24.77
C THR A 11 10.99 7.99 -25.76
N ALA A 12 12.01 8.80 -26.06
CA ALA A 12 13.08 8.45 -26.99
C ALA A 12 13.81 7.17 -26.58
N GLU A 13 14.16 7.04 -25.29
CA GLU A 13 14.83 5.84 -24.77
C GLU A 13 13.89 4.63 -24.76
N LEU A 14 12.62 4.81 -24.36
CA LEU A 14 11.62 3.75 -24.38
C LEU A 14 11.35 3.25 -25.81
N TYR A 15 11.30 4.15 -26.78
CA TYR A 15 11.04 3.86 -28.18
C TYR A 15 12.16 3.04 -28.84
N ARG A 16 13.42 3.29 -28.44
CA ARG A 16 14.59 2.51 -28.89
C ARG A 16 14.55 1.05 -28.44
N LEU A 17 13.82 0.71 -27.38
CA LEU A 17 13.67 -0.67 -26.94
C LEU A 17 12.91 -1.55 -27.94
N GLY A 18 12.24 -0.96 -28.94
CA GLY A 18 11.54 -1.71 -29.98
C GLY A 18 10.26 -2.40 -29.50
N ARG A 19 9.76 -2.08 -28.30
CA ARG A 19 8.57 -2.67 -27.70
C ARG A 19 7.32 -1.83 -28.01
N GLU A 20 6.14 -2.43 -27.86
CA GLU A 20 4.89 -1.70 -27.90
C GLU A 20 4.88 -0.57 -26.87
N LEU A 21 4.70 0.65 -27.35
CA LEU A 21 4.70 1.86 -26.56
C LEU A 21 3.37 2.59 -26.76
N THR A 22 2.68 2.89 -25.66
CA THR A 22 1.49 3.73 -25.66
C THR A 22 1.81 5.00 -24.89
N LEU A 23 1.62 6.16 -25.49
CA LEU A 23 1.85 7.48 -24.91
C LEU A 23 0.50 8.11 -24.56
N ILE A 24 0.33 8.52 -23.30
CA ILE A 24 -0.86 9.23 -22.83
C ILE A 24 -0.48 10.69 -22.60
N GLU A 25 -1.03 11.58 -23.42
CA GLU A 25 -0.79 13.02 -23.34
C GLU A 25 -2.14 13.76 -23.27
N LEU A 26 -2.18 14.82 -22.45
CA LEU A 26 -3.36 15.68 -22.29
C LEU A 26 -3.21 16.98 -23.10
N ASP A 27 -1.98 17.43 -23.34
CA ASP A 27 -1.72 18.63 -24.13
C ASP A 27 -1.82 18.32 -25.63
N GLU A 28 -2.92 18.76 -26.23
CA GLU A 28 -3.21 18.55 -27.65
C GLU A 28 -2.13 19.09 -28.60
N THR A 29 -1.41 20.15 -28.18
CA THR A 29 -0.38 20.79 -29.01
C THR A 29 0.86 19.91 -29.23
N ARG A 30 1.00 18.84 -28.43
CA ARG A 30 2.14 17.92 -28.47
C ARG A 30 1.86 16.66 -29.28
N LEU A 31 0.60 16.39 -29.61
CA LEU A 31 0.19 15.13 -30.22
C LEU A 31 0.84 14.92 -31.59
N ASP A 32 0.72 15.91 -32.48
CA ASP A 32 1.28 15.85 -33.83
C ASP A 32 2.78 15.57 -33.80
N HIS A 33 3.52 16.28 -32.94
CA HIS A 33 4.96 16.08 -32.76
C HIS A 33 5.29 14.65 -32.29
N LEU A 34 4.53 14.13 -31.33
CA LEU A 34 4.73 12.78 -30.80
C LEU A 34 4.42 11.70 -31.85
N GLU A 35 3.35 11.89 -32.64
CA GLU A 35 2.95 10.97 -33.71
C GLU A 35 3.98 10.96 -34.84
N ASP A 36 4.45 12.14 -35.27
CA ASP A 36 5.46 12.29 -36.32
C ASP A 36 6.83 11.74 -35.90
N THR A 37 7.23 12.00 -34.65
CA THR A 37 8.56 11.60 -34.14
C THR A 37 8.60 10.12 -33.76
N TYR A 38 7.48 9.57 -33.26
CA TYR A 38 7.39 8.20 -32.76
C TYR A 38 6.29 7.41 -33.46
N PRO A 39 6.37 7.18 -34.80
CA PRO A 39 5.28 6.60 -35.58
C PRO A 39 4.93 5.14 -35.22
N ARG A 40 5.80 4.41 -34.51
CA ARG A 40 5.50 3.07 -33.98
C ARG A 40 4.83 3.10 -32.60
N ALA A 41 4.76 4.25 -31.95
CA ALA A 41 4.10 4.41 -30.68
C ALA A 41 2.62 4.74 -30.89
N GLU A 42 1.78 4.20 -30.03
CA GLU A 42 0.37 4.54 -29.97
C GLU A 42 0.19 5.81 -29.13
N VAL A 43 -0.05 6.95 -29.77
CA VAL A 43 -0.33 8.22 -29.09
C VAL A 43 -1.82 8.32 -28.79
N ARG A 44 -2.18 8.67 -27.55
CA ARG A 44 -3.57 8.86 -27.13
C ARG A 44 -3.72 10.19 -26.43
N HIS A 45 -4.56 11.05 -26.99
CA HIS A 45 -5.05 12.25 -26.32
C HIS A 45 -6.04 11.86 -25.21
N ALA A 46 -5.59 11.82 -23.96
CA ALA A 46 -6.45 11.42 -22.86
C ALA A 46 -5.95 11.88 -21.49
N ASP A 47 -6.89 12.13 -20.58
CA ASP A 47 -6.58 12.32 -19.16
C ASP A 47 -6.23 10.98 -18.52
N ILE A 48 -5.05 10.90 -17.90
CA ILE A 48 -4.59 9.71 -17.18
C ILE A 48 -5.52 9.31 -16.03
N LEU A 49 -6.23 10.27 -15.43
CA LEU A 49 -7.16 10.00 -14.33
C LEU A 49 -8.37 9.19 -14.78
N THR A 50 -8.75 9.27 -16.06
CA THR A 50 -9.87 8.52 -16.66
C THR A 50 -9.42 7.36 -17.55
N THR A 51 -8.20 7.43 -18.09
CA THR A 51 -7.62 6.42 -18.99
C THR A 51 -7.50 5.03 -18.34
N ARG A 52 -7.75 3.98 -19.13
CA ARG A 52 -7.53 2.59 -18.70
C ARG A 52 -6.04 2.27 -18.69
N LEU A 53 -5.54 1.78 -17.56
CA LEU A 53 -4.15 1.35 -17.37
C LEU A 53 -4.01 -0.13 -17.70
N ASP A 54 -3.92 -0.45 -18.99
CA ASP A 54 -3.97 -1.81 -19.55
C ASP A 54 -2.60 -2.40 -19.89
N ARG A 55 -1.53 -1.61 -19.85
CA ARG A 55 -0.16 -2.07 -20.08
C ARG A 55 0.50 -2.59 -18.79
N PRO A 56 1.37 -3.61 -18.87
CA PRO A 56 2.01 -4.22 -17.69
C PRO A 56 3.01 -3.28 -17.01
N VAL A 57 3.66 -2.41 -17.78
CA VAL A 57 4.62 -1.42 -17.26
C VAL A 57 4.10 -0.03 -17.53
N ILE A 58 4.05 0.77 -16.47
CA ILE A 58 3.73 2.19 -16.48
C ILE A 58 5.01 2.97 -16.23
N VAL A 59 5.30 3.95 -17.07
CA VAL A 59 6.39 4.91 -16.89
C VAL A 59 5.77 6.30 -16.90
N GLY A 60 6.34 7.28 -16.20
CA GLY A 60 5.89 8.65 -16.38
C GLY A 60 6.63 9.67 -15.54
N ASN A 61 6.74 10.87 -16.08
CA ASN A 61 7.15 12.06 -15.35
C ASN A 61 5.91 12.77 -14.83
N LEU A 62 5.56 12.55 -13.57
CA LEU A 62 4.28 13.00 -13.05
C LEU A 62 4.31 14.48 -12.72
N PRO A 63 3.31 15.27 -13.17
CA PRO A 63 3.17 16.64 -12.71
C PRO A 63 2.99 16.68 -11.20
N PHE A 64 3.74 17.57 -10.55
CA PHE A 64 3.89 17.60 -9.10
C PHE A 64 2.56 17.82 -8.36
N HIS A 65 1.68 18.64 -8.92
CA HIS A 65 0.36 18.93 -8.35
C HIS A 65 -0.65 17.77 -8.49
N LEU A 66 -0.48 16.87 -9.47
CA LEU A 66 -1.37 15.72 -9.70
C LEU A 66 -0.79 14.38 -9.18
N THR A 67 0.45 14.36 -8.73
CA THR A 67 1.15 13.12 -8.35
C THR A 67 0.32 12.24 -7.41
N THR A 68 -0.32 12.82 -6.39
CA THR A 68 -1.15 12.03 -5.45
C THR A 68 -2.44 11.50 -6.10
N ALA A 69 -3.07 12.25 -7.00
CA ALA A 69 -4.26 11.79 -7.73
C ALA A 69 -3.93 10.63 -8.66
N ILE A 70 -2.83 10.76 -9.41
CA ILE A 70 -2.32 9.72 -10.32
C ILE A 70 -1.91 8.47 -9.55
N LEU A 71 -1.21 8.60 -8.41
CA LEU A 71 -0.86 7.46 -7.56
C LEU A 71 -2.10 6.71 -7.06
N ARG A 72 -3.13 7.43 -6.59
CA ARG A 72 -4.39 6.78 -6.18
C ARG A 72 -5.06 6.06 -7.34
N ARG A 73 -5.03 6.64 -8.54
CA ARG A 73 -5.57 6.02 -9.76
C ARG A 73 -4.81 4.74 -10.11
N LEU A 74 -3.48 4.79 -10.09
CA LEU A 74 -2.59 3.65 -10.34
C LEU A 74 -2.92 2.50 -9.38
N LEU A 75 -2.90 2.75 -8.07
CA LEU A 75 -3.09 1.72 -7.05
C LEU A 75 -4.46 1.05 -7.10
N ARG A 76 -5.50 1.78 -7.54
CA ARG A 76 -6.87 1.24 -7.70
C ARG A 76 -7.06 0.40 -8.97
N SER A 77 -6.20 0.56 -9.97
CA SER A 77 -6.27 -0.24 -11.20
C SER A 77 -5.68 -1.64 -11.00
N GLY A 78 -6.16 -2.63 -11.75
CA GLY A 78 -5.87 -4.05 -11.50
C GLY A 78 -4.91 -4.74 -12.46
N ARG A 79 -4.45 -4.09 -13.54
CA ARG A 79 -3.79 -4.79 -14.67
C ARG A 79 -2.29 -4.60 -14.78
N TRP A 80 -1.75 -3.46 -14.34
CA TRP A 80 -0.30 -3.20 -14.41
C TRP A 80 0.46 -3.96 -13.30
N GLN A 81 1.73 -4.24 -13.57
CA GLN A 81 2.64 -4.99 -12.69
C GLN A 81 3.75 -4.12 -12.11
N ARG A 82 4.31 -3.20 -12.90
CA ARG A 82 5.34 -2.26 -12.44
C ARG A 82 5.02 -0.83 -12.88
N ALA A 83 5.23 0.12 -11.97
CA ALA A 83 5.21 1.54 -12.27
C ALA A 83 6.57 2.16 -11.93
N ILE A 84 7.13 2.97 -12.83
CA ILE A 84 8.38 3.72 -12.66
C ILE A 84 8.03 5.19 -12.86
N LEU A 85 8.06 5.95 -11.77
CA LEU A 85 7.50 7.31 -11.74
C LEU A 85 8.56 8.30 -11.29
N LEU A 86 8.78 9.33 -12.10
CA LEU A 86 9.53 10.50 -11.67
C LEU A 86 8.56 11.46 -10.98
N THR A 87 8.84 11.78 -9.71
CA THR A 87 8.02 12.66 -8.87
C THR A 87 8.91 13.60 -8.07
N GLN A 88 8.36 14.55 -7.31
CA GLN A 88 9.18 15.35 -6.38
C GLN A 88 9.91 14.46 -5.38
N TRP A 89 11.15 14.84 -5.04
CA TRP A 89 12.01 14.11 -4.13
C TRP A 89 11.33 13.73 -2.80
N GLU A 90 10.72 14.71 -2.13
CA GLU A 90 10.03 14.48 -0.86
C GLU A 90 8.77 13.61 -1.00
N VAL A 91 8.10 13.68 -2.15
CA VAL A 91 6.97 12.77 -2.44
C VAL A 91 7.49 11.35 -2.62
N ALA A 92 8.51 11.14 -3.45
CA ALA A 92 9.11 9.83 -3.68
C ALA A 92 9.58 9.19 -2.37
N ARG A 93 10.36 9.92 -1.55
CA ARG A 93 10.81 9.47 -0.22
C ARG A 93 9.65 9.06 0.68
N LYS A 94 8.68 9.96 0.82
CA LYS A 94 7.53 9.76 1.71
C LYS A 94 6.67 8.57 1.27
N ARG A 95 6.53 8.34 -0.05
CA ARG A 95 5.78 7.18 -0.58
C ARG A 95 6.54 5.87 -0.41
N ALA A 96 7.86 5.90 -0.50
CA ALA A 96 8.73 4.77 -0.19
C ALA A 96 8.89 4.48 1.32
N GLY A 97 8.16 5.20 2.19
CA GLY A 97 8.20 4.98 3.64
C GLY A 97 9.45 5.52 4.35
N ILE A 98 10.28 6.31 3.67
CA ILE A 98 11.46 6.93 4.28
C ILE A 98 11.01 8.04 5.23
N GLY A 99 11.37 7.90 6.50
CA GLY A 99 10.87 8.78 7.58
C GLY A 99 9.50 8.38 8.14
N GLY A 100 9.00 7.20 7.76
CA GLY A 100 7.72 6.64 8.20
C GLY A 100 6.74 6.47 7.05
N SER A 101 5.91 5.44 7.15
CA SER A 101 4.85 5.15 6.20
C SER A 101 3.75 6.20 6.23
N THR A 102 3.23 6.54 5.04
CA THR A 102 1.98 7.29 4.96
C THR A 102 0.79 6.36 5.10
N MET A 103 -0.35 6.89 5.55
CA MET A 103 -1.61 6.15 5.55
C MET A 103 -1.91 5.52 4.18
N MET A 104 -1.64 6.24 3.08
CA MET A 104 -1.82 5.69 1.73
C MET A 104 -0.88 4.50 1.47
N THR A 105 0.41 4.64 1.76
CA THR A 105 1.38 3.54 1.60
C THR A 105 0.96 2.33 2.43
N ALA A 106 0.62 2.51 3.71
CA ALA A 106 0.17 1.43 4.59
C ALA A 106 -1.12 0.75 4.10
N GLN A 107 -2.06 1.52 3.54
CA GLN A 107 -3.32 1.00 2.96
C GLN A 107 -3.11 0.10 1.73
N TRP A 108 -1.98 0.22 1.04
CA TRP A 108 -1.69 -0.50 -0.20
C TRP A 108 -0.53 -1.48 -0.08
N ALA A 109 0.25 -1.41 1.01
CA ALA A 109 1.42 -2.24 1.28
C ALA A 109 1.20 -3.75 1.13
N PRO A 110 0.03 -4.35 1.44
CA PRO A 110 -0.16 -5.78 1.22
C PRO A 110 -0.14 -6.20 -0.26
N TRP A 111 -0.38 -5.28 -1.20
CA TRP A 111 -0.47 -5.57 -2.63
C TRP A 111 0.62 -4.90 -3.46
N PHE A 112 1.36 -3.98 -2.88
CA PHE A 112 2.33 -3.17 -3.59
C PHE A 112 3.57 -2.91 -2.75
N ASP A 113 4.74 -3.10 -3.36
CA ASP A 113 6.03 -2.69 -2.83
C ASP A 113 6.41 -1.31 -3.40
N PHE A 114 6.76 -0.37 -2.52
CA PHE A 114 7.11 1.00 -2.88
C PHE A 114 8.59 1.23 -2.59
N ARG A 115 9.39 1.50 -3.62
CA ARG A 115 10.84 1.66 -3.50
C ARG A 115 11.31 2.97 -4.09
N LEU A 116 12.18 3.66 -3.35
CA LEU A 116 12.91 4.81 -3.86
C LEU A 116 14.18 4.30 -4.54
N VAL A 117 14.35 4.60 -5.82
CA VAL A 117 15.52 4.15 -6.59
C VAL A 117 16.66 5.15 -6.45
N THR A 118 16.44 6.40 -6.87
CA THR A 118 17.47 7.43 -6.82
C THR A 118 16.87 8.83 -6.84
N ARG A 119 17.69 9.81 -6.42
CA ARG A 119 17.40 11.25 -6.50
C ARG A 119 17.80 11.76 -7.89
N VAL A 120 16.99 12.64 -8.46
CA VAL A 120 17.28 13.31 -9.73
C VAL A 120 17.44 14.81 -9.45
N PRO A 121 18.63 15.40 -9.66
CA PRO A 121 18.84 16.82 -9.42
C PRO A 121 17.90 17.70 -10.25
N ALA A 122 17.45 18.84 -9.71
CA ALA A 122 16.62 19.82 -10.40
C ALA A 122 17.27 20.34 -11.69
N ASP A 123 18.61 20.36 -11.76
CA ASP A 123 19.36 20.78 -12.95
C ASP A 123 19.17 19.85 -14.16
N ALA A 124 18.63 18.65 -13.96
CA ALA A 124 18.34 17.70 -15.04
C ALA A 124 17.02 18.01 -15.78
N PHE A 125 16.29 19.06 -15.40
CA PHE A 125 14.98 19.40 -15.94
C PHE A 125 14.99 20.75 -16.67
N THR A 126 14.14 20.88 -17.68
CA THR A 126 13.89 22.15 -18.37
C THR A 126 12.38 22.35 -18.53
N PRO A 127 11.79 23.43 -17.98
CA PRO A 127 12.41 24.42 -17.09
C PRO A 127 12.86 23.79 -15.74
N LYS A 128 13.88 24.38 -15.12
CA LYS A 128 14.40 23.91 -13.82
C LYS A 128 13.35 24.10 -12.71
N PRO A 129 12.91 23.04 -12.02
CA PRO A 129 12.01 23.14 -10.88
C PRO A 129 12.74 23.69 -9.63
N SER A 130 11.95 24.13 -8.64
CA SER A 130 12.47 24.59 -7.34
C SER A 130 12.92 23.46 -6.41
N VAL A 131 12.60 22.21 -6.75
CA VAL A 131 12.90 21.03 -5.95
C VAL A 131 13.40 19.90 -6.83
N ASP A 132 14.21 19.02 -6.24
CA ASP A 132 14.69 17.83 -6.94
C ASP A 132 13.57 16.83 -7.23
N GLY A 133 13.84 15.99 -8.22
CA GLY A 133 13.05 14.80 -8.52
C GLY A 133 13.53 13.57 -7.74
N GLY A 134 12.69 12.54 -7.73
CA GLY A 134 13.00 11.21 -7.22
C GLY A 134 12.29 10.15 -8.04
N ILE A 135 13.01 9.10 -8.38
CA ILE A 135 12.48 7.94 -9.09
C ILE A 135 11.85 6.99 -8.05
N LEU A 136 10.54 6.86 -8.11
CA LEU A 136 9.73 5.96 -7.30
C LEU A 136 9.32 4.77 -8.16
N THR A 137 9.65 3.56 -7.72
CA THR A 137 9.13 2.33 -8.30
C THR A 137 8.04 1.75 -7.42
N ILE A 138 6.99 1.26 -8.07
CA ILE A 138 5.90 0.54 -7.42
C ILE A 138 5.77 -0.80 -8.12
N ASP A 139 5.91 -1.90 -7.38
CA ASP A 139 5.76 -3.25 -7.89
C ASP A 139 4.50 -3.87 -7.29
N ARG A 140 3.68 -4.53 -8.11
CA ARG A 140 2.56 -5.32 -7.61
C ARG A 140 3.07 -6.63 -7.03
N CYS A 141 2.67 -6.95 -5.80
CA CYS A 141 2.95 -8.23 -5.17
C CYS A 141 1.95 -9.29 -5.72
N PRO A 142 2.41 -10.35 -6.42
CA PRO A 142 1.52 -11.35 -7.01
C PRO A 142 0.67 -12.09 -5.97
N THR A 143 1.28 -12.42 -4.83
CA THR A 143 0.64 -13.04 -3.66
C THR A 143 0.56 -12.02 -2.54
N GLY A 144 -0.30 -11.02 -2.70
CA GLY A 144 -0.46 -10.02 -1.64
C GLY A 144 -0.87 -10.68 -0.32
N SER A 145 -0.25 -10.26 0.79
CA SER A 145 -0.43 -10.91 2.12
C SER A 145 -1.87 -10.86 2.63
N ILE A 146 -2.69 -9.95 2.09
CA ILE A 146 -4.14 -9.86 2.36
C ILE A 146 -4.94 -10.18 1.10
N PRO A 147 -5.92 -11.10 1.15
CA PRO A 147 -6.78 -11.42 0.02
C PRO A 147 -7.53 -10.18 -0.50
N ALA A 148 -7.70 -10.09 -1.83
CA ALA A 148 -8.38 -8.94 -2.45
C ALA A 148 -9.80 -8.69 -1.90
N LYS A 149 -10.51 -9.75 -1.48
CA LYS A 149 -11.84 -9.67 -0.84
C LYS A 149 -11.84 -8.87 0.47
N ALA A 150 -10.74 -8.90 1.22
CA ALA A 150 -10.59 -8.19 2.50
C ALA A 150 -9.97 -6.78 2.34
N ARG A 151 -9.76 -6.32 1.09
CA ARG A 151 -9.09 -5.04 0.81
C ARG A 151 -9.79 -3.86 1.47
N SER A 152 -11.11 -3.80 1.36
CA SER A 152 -11.90 -2.68 1.92
C SER A 152 -11.74 -2.61 3.44
N ASP A 153 -11.83 -3.76 4.11
CA ASP A 153 -11.75 -3.84 5.57
C ASP A 153 -10.34 -3.49 6.07
N TYR A 154 -9.31 -4.01 5.40
CA TYR A 154 -7.92 -3.65 5.69
C TYR A 154 -7.68 -2.14 5.52
N GLN A 155 -8.16 -1.55 4.41
CA GLN A 155 -7.97 -0.13 4.15
C GLN A 155 -8.70 0.77 5.16
N GLN A 156 -9.89 0.35 5.59
CA GLN A 156 -10.62 1.01 6.68
C GLN A 156 -9.89 0.87 8.01
N PHE A 157 -9.38 -0.32 8.33
CA PHE A 157 -8.60 -0.60 9.54
C PHE A 157 -7.39 0.34 9.63
N VAL A 158 -6.55 0.37 8.59
CA VAL A 158 -5.39 1.27 8.53
C VAL A 158 -5.83 2.72 8.70
N ARG A 159 -6.87 3.18 7.99
CA ARG A 159 -7.38 4.55 8.12
C ARG A 159 -7.76 4.88 9.56
N ALA A 160 -8.50 4.00 10.21
CA ALA A 160 -8.98 4.23 11.55
C ALA A 160 -7.86 4.25 12.58
N VAL A 161 -6.84 3.42 12.43
CA VAL A 161 -5.64 3.47 13.28
C VAL A 161 -4.86 4.76 13.05
N PHE A 162 -4.63 5.19 11.80
CA PHE A 162 -3.93 6.44 11.49
C PHE A 162 -4.65 7.69 11.99
N THR A 163 -5.99 7.69 12.00
CA THR A 163 -6.80 8.81 12.52
C THR A 163 -7.24 8.63 13.98
N GLY A 164 -6.85 7.51 14.59
CA GLY A 164 -7.31 7.11 15.91
C GLY A 164 -6.75 8.00 17.01
N ARG A 165 -7.53 8.20 18.07
CA ARG A 165 -7.07 8.92 19.26
C ARG A 165 -6.29 7.94 20.14
N GLY A 166 -5.13 8.35 20.66
CA GLY A 166 -4.31 7.50 21.52
C GLY A 166 -2.84 7.90 21.47
N ARG A 167 -2.05 7.41 22.41
CA ARG A 167 -0.58 7.50 22.35
C ARG A 167 -0.07 6.10 21.98
N GLY A 168 0.63 6.00 20.85
CA GLY A 168 1.11 4.73 20.29
C GLY A 168 0.00 3.76 19.88
N MET A 169 0.39 2.63 19.29
CA MET A 169 -0.52 1.58 18.83
C MET A 169 -1.41 1.05 19.96
N LYS A 170 -0.86 0.79 21.15
CA LYS A 170 -1.64 0.23 22.28
C LYS A 170 -2.78 1.16 22.68
N GLY A 171 -2.50 2.46 22.78
CA GLY A 171 -3.49 3.46 23.17
C GLY A 171 -4.57 3.68 22.10
N ILE A 172 -4.20 3.59 20.82
CA ILE A 172 -5.13 3.70 19.70
C ILE A 172 -6.04 2.46 19.65
N LEU A 173 -5.46 1.27 19.58
CA LEU A 173 -6.19 0.01 19.41
C LEU A 173 -7.10 -0.29 20.62
N SER A 174 -6.66 0.01 21.85
CA SER A 174 -7.48 -0.17 23.06
C SER A 174 -8.77 0.65 23.01
N LYS A 175 -8.74 1.85 22.42
CA LYS A 175 -9.93 2.72 22.30
C LYS A 175 -10.85 2.35 21.15
N MET A 176 -10.35 1.58 20.18
CA MET A 176 -11.18 1.03 19.11
C MET A 176 -12.05 -0.13 19.61
N SER A 177 -11.76 -0.68 20.79
CA SER A 177 -12.52 -1.77 21.44
C SER A 177 -12.76 -2.97 20.51
N ILE A 178 -11.74 -3.32 19.71
CA ILE A 178 -11.80 -4.41 18.73
C ILE A 178 -11.76 -5.77 19.42
N THR A 179 -10.91 -5.91 20.44
CA THR A 179 -10.72 -7.12 21.25
C THR A 179 -10.43 -6.74 22.70
N ASP A 180 -10.40 -7.70 23.63
CA ASP A 180 -10.05 -7.44 25.03
C ASP A 180 -8.56 -7.11 25.19
N HIS A 181 -8.19 -6.47 26.30
CA HIS A 181 -6.81 -6.00 26.51
C HIS A 181 -5.75 -7.11 26.51
N ARG A 182 -6.08 -8.32 26.97
CA ARG A 182 -5.12 -9.43 27.02
C ARG A 182 -4.87 -9.94 25.61
N SER A 183 -5.94 -10.17 24.85
CA SER A 183 -5.84 -10.61 23.45
C SER A 183 -5.12 -9.56 22.60
N LEU A 184 -5.42 -8.27 22.80
CA LEU A 184 -4.72 -7.18 22.12
C LEU A 184 -3.21 -7.19 22.41
N GLN A 185 -2.82 -7.31 23.68
CA GLN A 185 -1.41 -7.34 24.05
C GLN A 185 -0.71 -8.57 23.44
N SER A 186 -1.33 -9.75 23.51
CA SER A 186 -0.78 -10.97 22.91
C SER A 186 -0.60 -10.84 21.40
N THR A 187 -1.56 -10.24 20.69
CA THR A 187 -1.49 -10.00 19.25
C THR A 187 -0.40 -9.00 18.89
N MET A 188 -0.23 -7.93 19.68
CA MET A 188 0.87 -6.99 19.49
C MET A 188 2.23 -7.64 19.71
N ASP A 189 2.37 -8.47 20.75
CA ASP A 189 3.61 -9.16 21.07
C ASP A 189 4.00 -10.19 19.98
N ARG A 190 3.03 -10.95 19.45
CA ARG A 190 3.26 -11.89 18.32
C ARG A 190 3.71 -11.22 17.03
N ASN A 191 3.38 -9.94 16.86
CA ASN A 191 3.74 -9.14 15.68
C ASN A 191 4.92 -8.20 15.94
N ASP A 192 5.63 -8.35 17.07
CA ASP A 192 6.75 -7.50 17.47
C ASP A 192 6.40 -5.98 17.52
N ILE A 193 5.17 -5.65 17.90
CA ILE A 193 4.67 -4.27 17.95
C ILE A 193 4.73 -3.76 19.38
N ARG A 194 5.64 -2.82 19.65
CA ARG A 194 5.67 -2.11 20.94
C ARG A 194 4.46 -1.19 21.11
N GLY A 195 4.05 -1.01 22.37
CA GLY A 195 2.86 -0.23 22.70
C GLY A 195 2.92 1.24 22.29
N ASP A 196 4.11 1.83 22.34
CA ASP A 196 4.43 3.22 22.03
C ASP A 196 4.73 3.46 20.54
N THR A 197 4.92 2.40 19.74
CA THR A 197 5.11 2.51 18.29
C THR A 197 3.99 3.35 17.66
N LEU A 198 4.34 4.26 16.75
CA LEU A 198 3.35 5.07 16.05
C LEU A 198 2.87 4.34 14.77
N PRO A 199 1.65 4.60 14.28
CA PRO A 199 1.15 3.98 13.05
C PRO A 199 2.08 4.14 11.84
N LYS A 200 2.77 5.28 11.72
CA LYS A 200 3.74 5.53 10.64
C LYS A 200 4.98 4.64 10.71
N ASP A 201 5.29 4.08 11.87
CA ASP A 201 6.52 3.30 12.09
C ASP A 201 6.30 1.79 11.96
N LEU A 202 5.06 1.35 11.70
CA LEU A 202 4.74 -0.06 11.45
C LEU A 202 5.21 -0.48 10.06
N THR A 203 5.80 -1.67 9.98
CA THR A 203 6.18 -2.31 8.72
C THR A 203 4.95 -2.89 8.00
N PRO A 204 5.03 -3.16 6.68
CA PRO A 204 3.97 -3.86 5.96
C PRO A 204 3.53 -5.17 6.62
N ASP A 205 4.48 -5.98 7.05
CA ASP A 205 4.20 -7.29 7.68
C ASP A 205 3.45 -7.11 9.00
N GLN A 206 3.90 -6.16 9.84
CA GLN A 206 3.22 -5.82 11.09
C GLN A 206 1.77 -5.37 10.87
N TRP A 207 1.51 -4.56 9.84
CA TRP A 207 0.14 -4.18 9.48
C TRP A 207 -0.71 -5.39 9.07
N THR A 208 -0.14 -6.29 8.27
CA THR A 208 -0.87 -7.46 7.74
C THR A 208 -1.17 -8.48 8.84
N GLY A 209 -0.21 -8.77 9.71
CA GLY A 209 -0.38 -9.70 10.82
C GLY A 209 -1.34 -9.17 11.88
N LEU A 210 -1.22 -7.89 12.25
CA LEU A 210 -2.16 -7.23 13.17
C LEU A 210 -3.60 -7.28 12.64
N PHE A 211 -3.81 -6.98 11.36
CA PHE A 211 -5.15 -7.04 10.76
C PHE A 211 -5.70 -8.48 10.74
N THR A 212 -4.88 -9.46 10.35
CA THR A 212 -5.31 -10.85 10.18
C THR A 212 -5.70 -11.48 11.52
N GLU A 213 -4.91 -11.26 12.57
CA GLU A 213 -5.21 -11.79 13.91
C GLU A 213 -6.45 -11.15 14.52
N LEU A 214 -6.57 -9.82 14.44
CA LEU A 214 -7.74 -9.11 14.97
C LEU A 214 -9.03 -9.43 14.21
N ALA A 215 -8.96 -9.65 12.89
CA ALA A 215 -10.10 -10.10 12.10
C ALA A 215 -10.52 -11.53 12.49
N GLY A 216 -9.57 -12.45 12.64
CA GLY A 216 -9.84 -13.84 13.01
C GLY A 216 -10.42 -14.01 14.43
N GLU A 217 -9.99 -13.20 15.38
CA GLU A 217 -10.56 -13.19 16.75
C GLU A 217 -12.02 -12.73 16.78
N SER A 218 -12.38 -11.79 15.90
CA SER A 218 -13.75 -11.28 15.80
C SER A 218 -14.71 -12.38 15.32
N ASP A 219 -14.33 -13.15 14.30
CA ASP A 219 -15.15 -14.26 13.77
C ASP A 219 -15.34 -15.39 14.79
N GLN A 220 -14.29 -15.77 15.54
CA GLN A 220 -14.41 -16.79 16.58
C GLN A 220 -15.29 -16.35 17.76
N THR A 221 -15.26 -15.06 18.11
CA THR A 221 -16.09 -14.51 19.19
C THR A 221 -17.57 -14.51 18.79
N ASN A 222 -17.89 -14.28 17.51
CA ASN A 222 -19.25 -14.37 16.99
C ASN A 222 -19.75 -15.81 16.87
N ALA A 223 -18.90 -16.72 16.41
CA ALA A 223 -19.24 -18.14 16.33
C ALA A 223 -19.55 -18.72 17.73
N LYS A 224 -18.76 -18.35 18.75
CA LYS A 224 -19.03 -18.76 20.14
C LYS A 224 -20.30 -18.14 20.71
N LYS A 225 -20.63 -16.88 20.40
CA LYS A 225 -21.92 -16.26 20.81
C LYS A 225 -23.12 -16.92 20.11
N GLY A 226 -23.00 -17.35 18.86
CA GLY A 226 -24.05 -18.07 18.12
C GLY A 226 -24.29 -19.50 18.62
N SER A 227 -23.25 -20.19 19.11
CA SER A 227 -23.36 -21.55 19.65
C SER A 227 -23.97 -21.62 21.06
N THR A 228 -23.91 -20.54 21.84
CA THR A 228 -24.46 -20.50 23.22
C THR A 228 -25.98 -20.22 23.26
N MET A 229 -26.63 -19.95 22.12
CA MET A 229 -28.09 -19.76 22.01
C MET A 229 -28.83 -20.94 21.35
N ARG A 230 -28.37 -22.17 21.55
CA ARG A 230 -29.15 -23.37 21.20
C ARG A 230 -28.87 -24.49 22.21
N ASN A 231 -29.59 -24.47 23.33
CA ASN A 231 -30.03 -25.68 24.03
C ASN A 231 -30.88 -25.32 25.26
N ASN A 232 -32.22 -25.32 25.09
CA ASN A 232 -33.11 -25.97 26.06
C ASN A 232 -34.52 -26.18 25.46
N LYS A 233 -34.86 -27.43 25.14
CA LYS A 233 -36.13 -28.13 25.44
C LYS A 233 -36.19 -29.41 24.62
N GLY A 234 -36.09 -30.54 25.30
CA GLY A 234 -36.21 -31.86 24.71
C GLY A 234 -37.66 -32.28 24.44
N LYS A 235 -37.79 -33.29 23.57
CA LYS A 235 -38.77 -34.39 23.68
C LYS A 235 -38.29 -35.58 22.82
N LYS A 236 -38.21 -36.76 23.46
CA LYS A 236 -38.10 -38.13 22.91
C LYS A 236 -39.36 -38.47 22.08
N ASN A 237 -39.50 -39.44 21.15
CA ASN A 237 -38.89 -40.71 20.69
C ASN A 237 -39.64 -41.10 19.35
N PRO A 238 -39.55 -42.30 18.70
CA PRO A 238 -38.42 -43.20 18.33
C PRO A 238 -38.45 -43.73 16.85
N ILE A 239 -37.31 -44.33 16.41
CA ILE A 239 -37.01 -45.49 15.52
C ILE A 239 -37.81 -45.74 14.19
N THR A 240 -37.08 -45.82 13.04
CA THR A 240 -37.07 -46.98 12.09
C THR A 240 -35.85 -46.98 11.11
N GLU A 241 -35.22 -48.16 10.96
CA GLU A 241 -34.53 -48.85 9.81
C GLU A 241 -34.02 -48.07 8.56
N ALA A 242 -33.05 -48.49 7.74
CA ALA A 242 -31.95 -49.48 7.67
C ALA A 242 -31.12 -49.14 6.39
N ALA A 243 -29.92 -49.70 6.26
CA ALA A 243 -28.86 -49.36 5.27
C ALA A 243 -29.09 -49.89 3.82
N PRO A 244 -28.16 -49.70 2.83
CA PRO A 244 -26.86 -50.39 2.80
C PRO A 244 -25.63 -49.62 2.26
N GLN A 245 -24.45 -50.19 2.54
CA GLN A 245 -23.07 -49.86 2.13
C GLN A 245 -22.81 -50.26 0.65
N THR A 246 -21.79 -49.81 -0.12
CA THR A 246 -20.29 -49.96 -0.08
C THR A 246 -19.77 -49.50 -1.50
N PRO A 247 -18.46 -49.54 -1.94
CA PRO A 247 -17.12 -49.52 -1.31
C PRO A 247 -16.08 -48.52 -1.90
N LEU A 248 -14.97 -48.36 -1.13
CA LEU A 248 -13.53 -48.17 -1.41
C LEU A 248 -12.97 -47.72 -2.79
N ILE A 249 -11.89 -46.90 -2.75
CA ILE A 249 -10.55 -47.03 -3.43
C ILE A 249 -9.70 -45.78 -3.07
N THR A 250 -8.72 -45.86 -2.15
CA THR A 250 -7.25 -46.06 -2.32
C THR A 250 -6.50 -45.13 -3.28
N GLY A 251 -5.50 -44.40 -2.76
CA GLY A 251 -4.45 -43.77 -3.56
C GLY A 251 -3.57 -42.73 -2.82
N GLU A 252 -2.70 -43.15 -1.90
CA GLU A 252 -1.35 -42.56 -1.76
C GLU A 252 -0.45 -43.30 -2.79
N VAL A 253 0.62 -42.79 -3.41
CA VAL A 253 1.81 -42.03 -2.98
C VAL A 253 2.53 -41.50 -4.29
N PRO A 254 3.85 -41.21 -4.37
CA PRO A 254 4.75 -40.16 -3.83
C PRO A 254 5.26 -39.21 -4.98
N ILE A 255 6.12 -38.19 -4.85
CA ILE A 255 7.60 -38.20 -4.62
C ILE A 255 8.12 -36.74 -4.60
N VAL A 256 8.89 -36.42 -3.55
CA VAL A 256 10.22 -35.76 -3.49
C VAL A 256 10.63 -34.69 -4.53
N GLY A 257 11.10 -33.54 -4.01
CA GLY A 257 12.40 -32.97 -4.39
C GLY A 257 12.43 -31.48 -4.73
N ALA A 258 12.87 -30.63 -3.80
CA ALA A 258 13.78 -29.48 -4.07
C ALA A 258 14.12 -28.67 -2.80
N GLN A 259 15.32 -28.94 -2.27
CA GLN A 259 16.32 -28.07 -1.60
C GLN A 259 15.93 -27.12 -0.44
N PRO A 260 16.92 -26.82 0.44
CA PRO A 260 17.57 -25.53 0.23
C PRO A 260 19.09 -25.57 0.46
N ALA A 261 19.83 -25.13 -0.55
CA ALA A 261 21.17 -24.59 -0.36
C ALA A 261 21.03 -23.19 0.25
N THR A 262 21.43 -23.07 1.50
CA THR A 262 21.67 -21.80 2.19
C THR A 262 23.15 -21.48 2.04
N GLU A 263 23.50 -20.45 1.27
CA GLU A 263 24.77 -19.76 1.52
C GLU A 263 24.76 -18.28 1.15
N LYS A 264 24.88 -17.49 2.23
CA LYS A 264 25.45 -16.16 2.41
C LYS A 264 26.00 -15.43 1.18
N LEU A 265 25.65 -14.14 1.10
CA LEU A 265 26.59 -13.07 0.75
C LEU A 265 26.25 -11.79 1.53
N GLN A 266 27.08 -11.53 2.54
CA GLN A 266 27.33 -10.20 3.08
C GLN A 266 28.39 -9.54 2.20
N ALA A 267 28.18 -8.28 1.83
CA ALA A 267 29.27 -7.36 1.52
C ALA A 267 28.88 -5.93 1.92
N PRO A 268 29.82 -5.09 2.39
CA PRO A 268 29.54 -3.82 3.07
C PRO A 268 29.49 -2.62 2.12
N ILE A 269 28.75 -1.59 2.53
CA ILE A 269 28.69 -0.28 1.86
C ILE A 269 29.91 0.56 2.29
N PRO A 270 30.72 1.10 1.37
CA PRO A 270 31.80 2.02 1.70
C PRO A 270 31.32 3.48 1.72
N GLY A 271 31.72 4.25 2.74
CA GLY A 271 31.67 5.73 2.69
C GLY A 271 31.17 6.44 3.96
N THR A 272 31.82 6.25 5.11
CA THR A 272 31.73 7.20 6.23
C THR A 272 33.12 7.55 6.75
N GLY A 273 33.57 8.76 6.43
CA GLY A 273 34.72 9.42 7.07
C GLY A 273 34.23 10.64 7.87
N PRO A 274 34.68 10.85 9.11
CA PRO A 274 34.15 11.88 10.01
C PRO A 274 34.98 13.17 9.97
N LYS A 275 34.30 14.33 10.04
CA LYS A 275 34.66 15.60 10.72
C LYS A 275 34.07 16.81 9.99
N ALA A 276 33.14 17.52 10.64
CA ALA A 276 33.09 18.99 10.64
C ALA A 276 32.19 19.46 11.80
N LYS A 277 32.65 20.51 12.48
CA LYS A 277 32.16 21.04 13.74
C LYS A 277 31.01 22.05 13.54
N SER A 278 30.16 22.14 14.55
CA SER A 278 29.57 23.35 15.17
C SER A 278 29.48 24.64 14.35
N HIS A 279 28.24 25.13 14.22
CA HIS A 279 27.69 26.51 14.22
C HIS A 279 26.42 26.41 13.33
N ASP A 280 25.21 26.85 13.69
CA ASP A 280 24.84 28.13 14.26
C ASP A 280 23.41 28.06 14.84
N LYS A 281 23.15 28.83 15.90
CA LYS A 281 21.83 29.03 16.51
C LYS A 281 21.22 30.27 15.88
N GLY A 282 20.03 30.15 15.30
CA GLY A 282 19.16 31.32 15.10
C GLY A 282 18.50 31.36 13.73
N HIS A 283 17.34 30.71 13.61
CA HIS A 283 16.13 31.26 12.98
C HIS A 283 15.15 30.12 12.76
N LEU A 284 13.97 30.25 13.38
CA LEU A 284 12.64 29.87 12.85
C LEU A 284 11.62 30.03 13.99
N GLN A 285 11.52 31.27 14.48
CA GLN A 285 10.30 31.81 15.07
C GLN A 285 9.67 32.72 14.01
N ALA A 286 8.74 32.15 13.26
CA ALA A 286 7.77 32.74 12.33
C ALA A 286 7.40 31.54 11.44
N GLU A 287 6.28 30.85 11.61
CA GLU A 287 4.92 31.36 11.44
C GLU A 287 3.97 30.62 12.41
N ARG A 288 3.49 31.35 13.42
CA ARG A 288 2.26 31.02 14.15
C ARG A 288 1.33 32.22 14.01
N GLY A 289 0.13 31.97 13.48
CA GLY A 289 -0.93 32.94 13.22
C GLY A 289 -1.23 32.95 11.72
N PHE A 290 -2.39 32.54 11.22
CA PHE A 290 -3.75 32.68 11.71
C PHE A 290 -4.56 31.41 11.41
N MET A 291 -5.34 30.92 12.37
CA MET A 291 -6.42 29.96 12.10
C MET A 291 -7.67 30.43 12.85
N ASN A 292 -8.63 30.95 12.08
CA ASN A 292 -9.94 31.36 12.57
C ASN A 292 -10.68 30.17 13.20
N GLN A 293 -11.31 30.44 14.35
CA GLN A 293 -12.21 29.54 15.03
C GLN A 293 -13.50 29.39 14.22
N HIS A 294 -13.68 28.26 13.54
CA HIS A 294 -15.00 27.79 13.10
C HIS A 294 -15.25 26.38 13.63
N GLN A 295 -16.40 26.24 14.29
CA GLN A 295 -16.93 25.06 14.94
C GLN A 295 -16.86 23.84 14.00
N LYS A 296 -16.22 22.76 14.45
CA LYS A 296 -16.26 21.47 13.75
C LYS A 296 -17.65 20.85 13.94
N PRO A 297 -18.40 20.56 12.87
CA PRO A 297 -19.55 19.66 13.00
C PRO A 297 -19.03 18.27 13.42
N GLN A 298 -19.62 17.69 14.46
CA GLN A 298 -19.36 16.30 14.85
C GLN A 298 -19.76 15.38 13.69
N GLN A 299 -18.77 14.85 12.96
CA GLN A 299 -19.02 13.77 12.03
C GLN A 299 -19.27 12.47 12.80
N PRO A 300 -20.31 11.69 12.46
CA PRO A 300 -20.57 10.41 13.11
C PRO A 300 -19.40 9.45 12.85
N GLN A 301 -18.95 8.79 13.91
CA GLN A 301 -18.00 7.68 13.84
C GLN A 301 -18.56 6.61 12.87
N PRO A 302 -17.77 6.09 11.91
CA PRO A 302 -18.25 5.03 11.04
C PRO A 302 -18.61 3.80 11.87
N ARG A 303 -19.85 3.31 11.71
CA ARG A 303 -20.26 2.02 12.26
C ARG A 303 -19.56 0.93 11.46
N TRP A 304 -18.52 0.34 12.05
CA TRP A 304 -18.02 -0.95 11.61
C TRP A 304 -19.17 -1.96 11.62
N ASN A 305 -19.35 -2.71 10.53
CA ASN A 305 -20.06 -4.00 10.58
C ASN A 305 -19.19 -5.06 11.27
N LEU A 306 -18.57 -4.68 12.40
CA LEU A 306 -18.01 -5.60 13.36
C LEU A 306 -19.10 -5.79 14.41
N PRO A 307 -19.57 -7.02 14.65
CA PRO A 307 -20.63 -7.29 15.61
C PRO A 307 -20.22 -6.77 16.99
N ARG A 308 -20.97 -5.77 17.43
CA ARG A 308 -20.78 -5.14 18.74
C ARG A 308 -21.23 -6.10 19.82
N ARG A 309 -20.48 -6.12 20.92
CA ARG A 309 -20.75 -6.99 22.06
C ARG A 309 -22.00 -6.58 22.80
#